data_AF-A0A072P2B7-F1
#
_entry.id   AF-A0A072P2B7-F1
#
_cell.length_a   1.000
_cell.length_b   1.000
_cell.length_c   1.000
_cell.angle_alpha   90.00
_cell.angle_beta   90.00
_cell.angle_gamma   90.00
#
_symmetry.space_group_name_H-M   'P 1'
#
loop_
_entity.id
_entity.type
_entity.pdbx_description
1 polymer ?
#
loop_
_entity_poly.entity_id
_entity_poly.type
_entity_poly.pdbx_seq_one_letter_code
_entity_poly.pdbx_strand_id
1 'polypeptide(L)'
;MATTTTATASIPSLLTLAGLPYLITHGITLLLLSVFIMSWISPRQLCASALFPQAPDRPLPTFFYIFAVRELVLGLALLLLQAYGEWRAVVVLLACISINGIGDFFFAALEVGFDESVKAGYGQGQGQGKGRGKEGAGGSLWWAAFKGHGVPTIAGYWAAWRLWQEHW
;
A
#
# COMPACT_ATOMS: atom_id res chain seq x y z
N MET A 1 -43.36 18.89 -14.27
CA MET A 1 -42.45 19.57 -13.32
C MET A 1 -41.73 18.49 -12.55
N ALA A 2 -40.43 18.30 -12.79
CA ALA A 2 -39.62 17.35 -12.02
C ALA A 2 -39.13 18.06 -10.76
N THR A 3 -39.50 17.53 -9.59
CA THR A 3 -39.14 18.09 -8.29
C THR A 3 -37.72 17.64 -7.95
N THR A 4 -36.75 18.52 -8.11
CA THR A 4 -35.37 18.26 -7.68
C THR A 4 -35.31 18.41 -6.16
N THR A 5 -35.37 17.29 -5.44
CA THR A 5 -35.18 17.26 -3.99
C THR A 5 -33.69 17.41 -3.70
N THR A 6 -33.27 18.62 -3.35
CA THR A 6 -31.92 18.88 -2.86
C THR A 6 -31.79 18.26 -1.47
N ALA A 7 -31.39 16.99 -1.41
CA ALA A 7 -31.09 16.34 -0.14
C ALA A 7 -29.80 16.95 0.40
N THR A 8 -29.93 17.81 1.42
CA THR A 8 -28.80 18.30 2.20
C THR A 8 -28.23 17.13 2.99
N ALA A 9 -27.26 16.43 2.41
CA ALA A 9 -26.58 15.34 3.10
C ALA A 9 -25.81 15.94 4.29
N SER A 10 -26.34 15.75 5.50
CA SER A 10 -25.62 16.05 6.72
C SER A 10 -24.37 15.17 6.75
N ILE A 11 -23.18 15.78 6.73
CA ILE A 11 -21.92 15.06 6.85
C ILE A 11 -21.95 14.35 8.21
N PRO A 12 -22.04 13.01 8.26
CA PRO A 12 -21.99 12.30 9.53
C PRO A 12 -20.66 12.63 10.21
N SER A 13 -20.67 12.90 11.51
CA SER A 13 -19.46 13.21 12.27
C SER A 13 -18.38 12.17 11.96
N LEU A 14 -17.32 12.61 11.27
CA LEU A 14 -16.26 11.76 10.71
C LEU A 14 -15.52 10.92 11.78
N LEU A 15 -15.66 11.29 13.05
CA LEU A 15 -15.08 10.61 14.21
C LEU A 15 -15.98 9.53 14.82
N THR A 16 -17.20 9.33 14.30
CA THR A 16 -18.04 8.21 14.70
C THR A 16 -17.51 6.90 14.09
N LEU A 17 -17.79 5.78 14.74
CA LEU A 17 -17.42 4.45 14.22
C LEU A 17 -17.95 4.21 12.79
N ALA A 18 -19.09 4.82 12.44
CA ALA A 18 -19.67 4.79 11.10
C ALA A 18 -18.87 5.61 10.06
N GLY A 19 -18.13 6.64 10.47
CA GLY A 19 -17.30 7.46 9.58
C GLY A 19 -15.92 6.85 9.28
N LEU A 20 -15.47 5.89 10.08
CA LEU A 20 -14.11 5.33 9.97
C LEU A 20 -13.82 4.64 8.61
N PRO A 21 -14.73 3.85 8.01
CA PRO A 21 -14.49 3.23 6.70
C PRO A 21 -14.25 4.27 5.59
N TYR A 22 -15.01 5.37 5.64
CA TYR A 22 -14.84 6.50 4.72
C TYR A 22 -13.47 7.14 4.90
N LEU A 23 -13.06 7.42 6.14
CA LEU A 23 -11.74 8.01 6.44
C LEU A 23 -10.60 7.10 5.96
N ILE A 24 -10.68 5.79 6.18
CA ILE A 24 -9.68 4.83 5.70
C ILE A 24 -9.61 4.86 4.17
N THR A 25 -10.75 4.90 3.49
CA THR A 25 -10.80 4.93 2.01
C THR A 25 -10.14 6.21 1.46
N HIS A 26 -10.39 7.37 2.08
CA HIS A 26 -9.68 8.61 1.72
C HIS A 26 -8.18 8.51 2.02
N GLY A 27 -7.82 7.93 3.18
CA GLY A 27 -6.43 7.68 3.54
C GLY A 27 -5.69 6.81 2.52
N ILE A 28 -6.33 5.73 2.04
CA ILE A 28 -5.79 4.87 0.98
C ILE A 28 -5.67 5.66 -0.32
N THR A 29 -6.66 6.46 -0.69
CA THR A 29 -6.61 7.29 -1.89
C THR A 29 -5.40 8.24 -1.88
N LEU A 30 -5.19 8.93 -0.74
CA LEU A 30 -4.03 9.79 -0.54
C LEU A 30 -2.72 9.01 -0.53
N LEU A 31 -2.69 7.80 0.06
CA LEU A 31 -1.53 6.92 0.03
C LEU A 31 -1.12 6.61 -1.42
N LEU A 32 -2.04 6.13 -2.25
CA LEU A 32 -1.77 5.76 -3.66
C LEU A 32 -1.22 6.97 -4.45
N LEU A 33 -1.86 8.14 -4.31
CA LEU A 33 -1.40 9.38 -4.97
C LEU A 33 -0.03 9.83 -4.46
N SER A 34 0.23 9.70 -3.15
CA SER A 34 1.52 10.06 -2.57
C SER A 34 2.65 9.15 -3.05
N VAL A 35 2.38 7.85 -3.25
CA VAL A 35 3.36 6.90 -3.82
C VAL A 35 3.76 7.33 -5.22
N PHE A 36 2.79 7.72 -6.07
CA PHE A 36 3.11 8.28 -7.38
C PHE A 36 3.98 9.55 -7.24
N ILE A 37 3.58 10.54 -6.45
CA ILE A 37 4.33 11.80 -6.30
C ILE A 37 5.75 11.54 -5.79
N MET A 38 5.91 10.69 -4.78
CA MET A 38 7.20 10.33 -4.21
C MET A 38 8.11 9.59 -5.19
N SER A 39 7.53 8.86 -6.16
CA SER A 39 8.31 8.22 -7.24
C SER A 39 9.01 9.24 -8.16
N TRP A 40 8.52 10.47 -8.24
CA TRP A 40 9.17 11.55 -9.00
C TRP A 40 10.17 12.34 -8.17
N ILE A 41 9.83 12.62 -6.91
CA ILE A 41 10.67 13.43 -6.01
C ILE A 41 11.91 12.64 -5.58
N SER A 42 11.70 11.40 -5.14
CA SER A 42 12.75 10.59 -4.51
C SER A 42 12.47 9.09 -4.69
N PRO A 43 12.56 8.59 -5.94
CA PRO A 43 12.21 7.20 -6.24
C PRO A 43 13.02 6.18 -5.44
N ARG A 44 14.28 6.48 -5.14
CA ARG A 44 15.14 5.59 -4.34
C ARG A 44 14.74 5.54 -2.87
N GLN A 45 14.31 6.67 -2.28
CA GLN A 45 13.79 6.66 -0.90
C GLN A 45 12.47 5.92 -0.85
N LEU A 46 11.61 6.08 -1.87
CA LEU A 46 10.37 5.31 -1.97
C LEU A 46 10.63 3.81 -2.14
N CYS A 47 11.59 3.42 -2.98
CA CYS A 47 12.05 2.04 -3.09
C CYS A 47 12.53 1.50 -1.74
N ALA A 48 13.33 2.28 -1.00
CA ALA A 48 13.80 1.89 0.32
C ALA A 48 12.65 1.76 1.34
N SER A 49 11.65 2.64 1.31
CA SER A 49 10.47 2.54 2.18
C SER A 49 9.54 1.40 1.80
N ALA A 50 9.51 1.03 0.52
CA ALA A 50 8.86 -0.17 0.00
C ALA A 50 9.71 -1.44 0.16
N LEU A 51 10.90 -1.32 0.78
CA LEU A 51 11.82 -2.43 1.08
C LEU A 51 12.45 -3.10 -0.13
N PHE A 52 12.55 -2.36 -1.22
CA PHE A 52 13.32 -2.72 -2.40
C PHE A 52 14.50 -1.76 -2.57
N PRO A 53 15.45 -1.67 -1.61
CA PRO A 53 16.54 -0.70 -1.70
C PRO A 53 17.34 -0.89 -3.00
N GLN A 54 17.49 0.18 -3.77
CA GLN A 54 18.21 0.17 -5.05
C GLN A 54 19.60 0.78 -4.88
N ALA A 55 20.59 0.16 -5.51
CA ALA A 55 21.96 0.68 -5.51
C ALA A 55 22.01 2.05 -6.23
N PRO A 56 22.78 3.03 -5.71
CA PRO A 56 22.78 4.39 -6.22
C PRO A 56 23.36 4.51 -7.65
N ASP A 57 24.23 3.57 -8.03
CA ASP A 57 24.91 3.47 -9.32
C ASP A 57 24.08 2.77 -10.40
N ARG A 58 22.96 2.13 -10.02
CA ARG A 58 22.10 1.40 -10.97
C ARG A 58 20.89 2.24 -11.39
N PRO A 59 20.45 2.12 -12.66
CA PRO A 59 19.17 2.67 -13.07
C PRO A 59 18.04 1.93 -12.35
N LEU A 60 16.93 2.65 -12.11
CA LEU A 60 15.74 2.05 -11.51
C LEU A 60 15.07 1.08 -12.49
N PRO A 61 14.55 -0.05 -12.02
CA PRO A 61 13.86 -1.00 -12.88
C PRO A 61 12.59 -0.38 -13.48
N THR A 62 12.30 -0.66 -14.74
CA THR A 62 11.09 -0.17 -15.44
C THR A 62 9.80 -0.51 -14.69
N PHE A 63 9.79 -1.67 -14.01
CA PHE A 63 8.69 -2.10 -13.15
C PHE A 63 8.27 -1.03 -12.14
N PHE A 64 9.22 -0.30 -11.55
CA PHE A 64 8.93 0.74 -10.55
C PHE A 64 8.10 1.89 -11.12
N TYR A 65 8.37 2.30 -12.36
CA TYR A 65 7.61 3.36 -13.02
C TYR A 65 6.20 2.89 -13.40
N ILE A 66 6.07 1.63 -13.86
CA ILE A 66 4.76 1.02 -14.14
C ILE A 66 3.94 0.92 -12.85
N PHE A 67 4.57 0.52 -11.75
CA PHE A 67 3.96 0.49 -10.43
C PHE A 67 3.47 1.88 -10.02
N ALA A 68 4.32 2.91 -10.10
CA ALA A 68 3.91 4.27 -9.76
C ALA A 68 2.71 4.78 -10.59
N VAL A 69 2.71 4.53 -11.90
CA VAL A 69 1.58 4.90 -12.79
C VAL A 69 0.31 4.14 -12.42
N ARG A 70 0.41 2.85 -12.07
CA ARG A 70 -0.72 2.07 -11.55
C ARG A 70 -1.31 2.72 -10.29
N GLU A 71 -0.46 3.08 -9.32
CA GLU A 71 -0.92 3.74 -8.08
C GLU A 71 -1.63 5.08 -8.39
N LEU A 72 -1.12 5.86 -9.35
CA LEU A 72 -1.80 7.08 -9.81
C LEU A 72 -3.20 6.79 -10.36
N VAL A 73 -3.32 5.82 -11.28
CA VAL A 73 -4.60 5.49 -11.92
C VAL A 73 -5.62 5.01 -10.89
N LEU A 74 -5.20 4.14 -9.97
CA LEU A 74 -6.06 3.65 -8.89
C LEU A 74 -6.46 4.76 -7.91
N GLY A 75 -5.51 5.63 -7.54
CA GLY A 75 -5.76 6.79 -6.67
C GLY A 75 -6.73 7.78 -7.30
N LEU A 76 -6.55 8.12 -8.58
CA LEU A 76 -7.46 9.00 -9.31
C LEU A 76 -8.85 8.39 -9.49
N ALA A 77 -8.92 7.09 -9.80
CA ALA A 77 -10.20 6.39 -9.91
C ALA A 77 -10.97 6.42 -8.58
N LEU A 78 -10.32 6.10 -7.45
CA LEU A 78 -10.94 6.19 -6.12
C LEU A 78 -11.37 7.62 -5.79
N LEU A 79 -10.51 8.61 -6.03
CA LEU A 79 -10.81 10.02 -5.77
C LEU A 79 -12.04 10.50 -6.54
N LEU A 80 -12.12 10.16 -7.84
CA LEU A 80 -13.26 10.52 -8.68
C LEU A 80 -14.53 9.82 -8.21
N LEU A 81 -14.49 8.51 -7.95
CA LEU A 81 -15.67 7.77 -7.49
C LEU A 81 -16.18 8.28 -6.13
N GLN A 82 -15.29 8.64 -5.22
CA GLN A 82 -15.64 9.30 -3.95
C GLN A 82 -16.27 10.67 -4.18
N ALA A 83 -15.70 11.49 -5.06
CA ALA A 83 -16.21 12.82 -5.39
C ALA A 83 -17.61 12.75 -6.04
N TYR A 84 -17.90 11.71 -6.83
CA TYR A 84 -19.21 11.45 -7.41
C TYR A 84 -20.19 10.75 -6.47
N GLY A 85 -19.76 10.32 -5.27
CA GLY A 85 -20.60 9.60 -4.33
C GLY A 85 -20.95 8.16 -4.77
N GLU A 86 -20.20 7.60 -5.71
CA GLU A 86 -20.39 6.25 -6.26
C GLU A 86 -19.78 5.19 -5.33
N TRP A 87 -20.24 5.15 -4.08
CA TRP A 87 -19.66 4.32 -3.02
C TRP A 87 -19.69 2.83 -3.33
N ARG A 88 -20.65 2.36 -4.13
CA ARG A 88 -20.65 0.98 -4.63
C ARG A 88 -19.42 0.67 -5.48
N ALA A 89 -19.11 1.54 -6.43
CA ALA A 89 -17.91 1.37 -7.25
C ALA A 89 -16.63 1.52 -6.42
N VAL A 90 -16.61 2.43 -5.43
CA VAL A 90 -15.50 2.57 -4.47
C VAL A 90 -15.24 1.25 -3.75
N VAL A 91 -16.28 0.58 -3.24
CA VAL A 91 -16.14 -0.70 -2.53
C VAL A 91 -15.54 -1.79 -3.40
N VAL A 92 -16.06 -1.94 -4.63
CA VAL A 92 -15.54 -2.95 -5.58
C VAL A 92 -14.07 -2.66 -5.90
N LEU A 93 -13.74 -1.41 -6.20
CA LEU A 93 -12.38 -1.02 -6.51
C LEU A 93 -11.43 -1.22 -5.30
N LEU A 94 -11.87 -0.86 -4.10
CA LEU A 94 -11.08 -1.01 -2.88
C LEU A 94 -10.81 -2.49 -2.54
N ALA A 95 -11.78 -3.38 -2.79
CA ALA A 95 -11.59 -4.82 -2.67
C ALA A 95 -10.54 -5.33 -3.67
N CYS A 96 -10.60 -4.91 -4.93
CA CYS A 96 -9.60 -5.25 -5.94
C CYS A 96 -8.20 -4.73 -5.58
N ILE A 97 -8.09 -3.50 -5.08
CA ILE A 97 -6.82 -2.92 -4.62
C ILE A 97 -6.25 -3.74 -3.47
N SER A 98 -7.09 -4.11 -2.49
CA SER A 98 -6.68 -4.92 -1.33
C SER A 98 -6.17 -6.30 -1.76
N ILE A 99 -6.87 -6.99 -2.66
CA ILE A 99 -6.42 -8.29 -3.20
C ILE A 99 -5.07 -8.15 -3.89
N ASN A 100 -4.87 -7.09 -4.70
CA ASN A 100 -3.58 -6.87 -5.33
C ASN A 100 -2.47 -6.54 -4.32
N GLY A 101 -2.78 -5.77 -3.26
CA GLY A 101 -1.83 -5.44 -2.20
C GLY A 101 -1.32 -6.66 -1.42
N ILE A 102 -2.14 -7.72 -1.33
CA ILE A 102 -1.68 -9.03 -0.83
C ILE A 102 -0.58 -9.60 -1.73
N GLY A 103 -0.74 -9.51 -3.05
CA GLY A 103 0.27 -9.92 -4.02
C GLY A 103 1.57 -9.14 -3.85
N ASP A 104 1.48 -7.81 -3.77
CA ASP A 104 2.62 -6.92 -3.56
C ASP A 104 3.36 -7.27 -2.24
N PHE A 105 2.64 -7.58 -1.17
CA PHE A 105 3.21 -8.06 0.10
C PHE A 105 3.93 -9.40 -0.05
N PHE A 106 3.35 -10.38 -0.74
CA PHE A 106 4.00 -11.68 -0.96
C PHE A 106 5.26 -11.55 -1.81
N PHE A 107 5.23 -10.74 -2.87
CA PHE A 107 6.42 -10.50 -3.69
C PHE A 107 7.54 -9.85 -2.87
N ALA A 108 7.22 -8.82 -2.07
CA ALA A 108 8.19 -8.20 -1.18
C ALA A 108 8.76 -9.20 -0.15
N ALA A 109 7.91 -10.02 0.46
CA ALA A 109 8.35 -11.00 1.45
C ALA A 109 9.21 -12.12 0.84
N LEU A 110 8.88 -12.59 -0.38
CA LEU A 110 9.63 -13.63 -1.09
C LEU A 110 11.00 -13.13 -1.55
N GLU A 111 11.08 -11.92 -2.10
CA GLU A 111 12.34 -11.34 -2.58
C GLU A 111 13.34 -11.18 -1.43
N VAL A 112 12.86 -10.74 -0.27
CA VAL A 112 13.66 -10.63 0.96
C VAL A 112 14.18 -12.00 1.42
N GLY A 113 13.34 -13.03 1.39
CA GLY A 113 13.75 -14.40 1.77
C GLY A 113 14.78 -15.01 0.81
N PHE A 114 14.73 -14.66 -0.48
CA PHE A 114 15.67 -15.16 -1.47
C PHE A 114 17.06 -14.52 -1.33
N ASP A 115 17.14 -13.21 -1.09
CA ASP A 115 18.42 -12.50 -0.94
C ASP A 115 19.19 -12.94 0.33
N GLU A 116 18.49 -13.20 1.44
CA GLU A 116 19.12 -13.79 2.63
C GLU A 116 19.69 -15.19 2.35
N SER A 117 18.95 -16.02 1.59
CA SER A 117 19.39 -17.37 1.22
C SER A 117 20.62 -17.36 0.31
N VAL A 118 20.67 -16.44 -0.66
CA VAL A 118 21.83 -16.27 -1.56
C VAL A 118 23.07 -15.78 -0.80
N LYS A 119 22.90 -14.80 0.09
CA LYS A 119 23.99 -14.30 0.94
C LYS A 119 24.53 -15.37 1.89
N ALA A 120 23.66 -16.22 2.44
CA ALA A 120 24.08 -17.35 3.28
C ALA A 120 24.91 -18.38 2.48
N GLY A 121 24.60 -18.60 1.20
CA GLY A 121 25.34 -19.52 0.33
C GLY A 121 26.73 -19.02 -0.11
N TYR A 122 26.90 -17.72 -0.35
CA TYR A 122 28.18 -17.14 -0.79
C TYR A 122 29.15 -16.79 0.35
N GLY A 123 28.67 -16.68 1.60
CA GLY A 123 29.43 -16.15 2.73
C GLY A 123 30.31 -17.14 3.51
N GLN A 124 30.33 -18.43 3.18
CA GLN A 124 31.03 -19.46 3.97
C GLN A 124 32.55 -19.56 3.67
N GLY A 125 33.22 -18.42 3.44
CA GLY A 125 34.60 -18.40 2.92
C GLY A 125 35.61 -17.43 3.55
N GLN A 126 35.23 -16.48 4.42
CA GLN A 126 36.24 -15.55 4.99
C GLN A 126 35.98 -15.15 6.44
N GLY A 127 36.91 -15.55 7.31
CA GLY A 127 37.37 -14.72 8.43
C GLY A 127 36.50 -14.69 9.68
N GLN A 128 36.84 -15.55 10.64
CA GLN A 128 36.26 -15.66 11.97
C GLN A 128 36.61 -14.45 12.85
N GLY A 129 35.80 -13.39 12.79
CA GLY A 129 35.84 -12.24 13.71
C GLY A 129 34.83 -12.39 14.85
N LYS A 130 35.32 -12.59 16.08
CA LYS A 130 34.54 -12.88 17.29
C LYS A 130 33.80 -11.63 17.81
N GLY A 131 32.46 -11.67 17.69
CA GLY A 131 31.54 -11.24 18.75
C GLY A 131 30.94 -9.83 18.67
N ARG A 132 29.63 -9.77 18.41
CA ARG A 132 28.60 -9.18 19.32
C ARG A 132 27.20 -9.50 18.76
N GLY A 133 26.26 -9.71 19.69
CA GLY A 133 24.92 -10.29 19.53
C GLY A 133 24.23 -10.11 18.18
N LYS A 134 24.02 -11.23 17.47
CA LYS A 134 23.10 -11.34 16.34
C LYS A 134 21.69 -11.57 16.89
N GLU A 135 20.99 -10.51 17.25
CA GLU A 135 19.55 -10.58 17.44
C GLU A 135 18.85 -10.39 16.08
N GLY A 136 18.26 -11.47 15.57
CA GLY A 136 17.00 -11.44 14.81
C GLY A 136 16.88 -10.57 13.55
N ALA A 137 17.94 -10.38 12.76
CA ALA A 137 17.91 -9.54 11.55
C ALA A 137 16.74 -9.86 10.58
N GLY A 138 16.43 -11.14 10.34
CA GLY A 138 15.35 -11.55 9.43
C GLY A 138 13.92 -11.18 9.89
N GLY A 139 13.69 -11.03 11.19
CA GLY A 139 12.37 -10.63 11.72
C GLY A 139 12.04 -9.15 11.44
N SER A 140 13.07 -8.30 11.34
CA SER A 140 12.90 -6.86 11.20
C SER A 140 12.36 -6.45 9.82
N LEU A 141 12.81 -7.12 8.76
CA LEU A 141 12.51 -6.72 7.38
C LEU A 141 11.15 -7.23 6.91
N TRP A 142 10.78 -8.47 7.31
CA TRP A 142 9.42 -8.99 7.12
C TRP A 142 8.39 -8.10 7.83
N TRP A 143 8.69 -7.67 9.06
CA TRP A 143 7.80 -6.79 9.82
C TRP A 143 7.65 -5.41 9.18
N ALA A 144 8.72 -4.87 8.60
CA ALA A 144 8.64 -3.66 7.80
C ALA A 144 7.74 -3.86 6.58
N ALA A 145 7.83 -5.01 5.89
CA ALA A 145 7.03 -5.29 4.68
C ALA A 145 5.55 -5.40 5.04
N PHE A 146 5.26 -6.05 6.17
CA PHE A 146 3.93 -6.14 6.70
C PHE A 146 3.36 -4.76 7.05
N LYS A 147 4.16 -3.87 7.64
CA LYS A 147 3.74 -2.48 7.94
C LYS A 147 3.50 -1.66 6.68
N GLY A 148 4.37 -1.77 5.68
CA GLY A 148 4.29 -0.99 4.44
C GLY A 148 3.14 -1.42 3.52
N HIS A 149 2.89 -2.73 3.44
CA HIS A 149 1.93 -3.29 2.48
C HIS A 149 0.77 -4.02 3.14
N GLY A 150 1.04 -4.83 4.16
CA GLY A 150 0.03 -5.64 4.85
C GLY A 150 -1.00 -4.81 5.62
N VAL A 151 -0.55 -3.81 6.39
CA VAL A 151 -1.45 -2.96 7.19
C VAL A 151 -2.43 -2.16 6.32
N PRO A 152 -2.00 -1.41 5.28
CA PRO A 152 -2.93 -0.72 4.38
C PRO A 152 -3.90 -1.68 3.68
N THR A 153 -3.42 -2.87 3.31
CA THR A 153 -4.23 -3.90 2.65
C THR A 153 -5.35 -4.43 3.56
N ILE A 154 -5.02 -4.78 4.80
CA ILE A 154 -6.01 -5.26 5.79
C ILE A 154 -7.01 -4.15 6.11
N ALA A 155 -6.54 -2.92 6.30
CA ALA A 155 -7.39 -1.76 6.56
C ALA A 155 -8.34 -1.48 5.38
N GLY A 156 -7.84 -1.53 4.14
CA GLY A 156 -8.62 -1.36 2.92
C GLY A 156 -9.67 -2.45 2.76
N TYR A 157 -9.30 -3.71 2.99
CA TYR A 157 -10.24 -4.82 2.92
C TYR A 157 -11.35 -4.71 3.96
N TRP A 158 -10.99 -4.36 5.20
CA TRP A 158 -11.96 -4.12 6.27
C TRP A 158 -12.90 -2.96 5.94
N ALA A 159 -12.38 -1.85 5.41
CA ALA A 159 -13.18 -0.70 5.01
C ALA A 159 -14.13 -1.07 3.85
N ALA A 160 -13.65 -1.81 2.86
CA ALA A 160 -14.47 -2.32 1.76
C ALA A 160 -15.60 -3.21 2.29
N TRP A 161 -15.31 -4.13 3.22
CA TRP A 161 -16.32 -4.98 3.86
C TRP A 161 -17.37 -4.18 4.62
N ARG A 162 -16.96 -3.15 5.38
CA ARG A 162 -17.91 -2.29 6.12
C ARG A 162 -18.82 -1.50 5.19
N LEU A 163 -18.24 -0.86 4.19
CA LEU A 163 -19.00 -0.11 3.19
C LEU A 163 -19.89 -1.03 2.36
N TRP A 164 -19.49 -2.29 2.11
CA TRP A 164 -20.35 -3.27 1.46
C TRP A 164 -21.67 -3.45 2.23
N GLN A 165 -21.61 -3.62 3.56
CA GLN A 165 -22.80 -3.78 4.42
C GLN A 165 -23.70 -2.54 4.46
N GLU A 166 -23.18 -1.36 4.13
CA GLU A 166 -23.95 -0.10 4.13
C GLU A 166 -24.64 0.14 2.78
N HIS A 167 -24.05 -0.31 1.67
CA HIS A 167 -24.49 0.03 0.31
C HIS A 167 -25.18 -1.13 -0.43
N TRP A 168 -25.25 -2.33 0.18
CA TRP A 168 -25.97 -3.53 -0.29
C TRP A 168 -26.68 -4.25 0.84
#